data_AF-A0A2I0TI19-F1
#
_entry.id   AF-A0A2I0TI19-F1
#
_cell.length_a   1.000
_cell.length_b   1.000
_cell.length_c   1.000
_cell.angle_alpha   90.00
_cell.angle_beta   90.00
_cell.angle_gamma   90.00
#
_symmetry.space_group_name_H-M   'P 1'
#
loop_
_entity.id
_entity.type
_entity.pdbx_description
1 polymer ?
#
loop_
_entity_poly.entity_id
_entity_poly.type
_entity_poly.pdbx_seq_one_letter_code
_entity_poly.pdbx_strand_id
1 'polypeptide(L)' 'MGLVSTVVSQWAVYAIRNLTEQNERNQELIAQMEEKGLADNSALESMGLEAEKRDDKLILKSVRKKPL' A
#
# COMPACT_ATOMS: atom_id res chain seq x y z
N MET A 1 15.99 2.52 -12.11
CA MET A 1 15.94 1.72 -10.87
C MET A 1 15.41 2.63 -9.76
N GLY A 2 14.08 2.76 -9.68
CA GLY A 2 13.46 3.60 -8.65
C GLY A 2 13.49 2.84 -7.33
N LEU A 3 14.06 3.47 -6.29
CA LEU A 3 13.86 3.03 -4.92
C LEU A 3 12.35 2.96 -4.68
N VAL A 4 11.78 1.75 -4.67
CA VAL A 4 10.54 1.51 -3.94
C VAL A 4 10.89 1.94 -2.52
N SER A 5 10.31 3.05 -2.06
CA SER A 5 10.63 3.66 -0.77
C SER A 5 10.54 2.57 0.29
N THR A 6 11.70 2.19 0.85
CA THR A 6 11.83 1.15 1.88
C THR A 6 10.91 1.45 3.07
N VAL A 7 10.57 2.72 3.28
CA VAL A 7 9.67 3.21 4.33
C VAL A 7 8.25 2.69 4.14
N VAL A 8 7.64 2.79 2.95
CA VAL A 8 6.23 2.39 2.75
C VAL A 8 6.08 0.88 2.86
N SER A 9 7.00 0.12 2.30
CA SER A 9 6.99 -1.35 2.44
C SER A 9 7.18 -1.77 3.90
N GLN A 10 8.05 -1.10 4.67
CA GLN A 10 8.22 -1.38 6.09
C GLN A 10 6.95 -1.05 6.90
N TRP A 11 6.29 0.08 6.62
CA TRP A 11 5.02 0.42 7.26
C TRP A 11 3.91 -0.58 6.92
N ALA A 12 3.84 -1.06 5.68
CA ALA A 12 2.88 -2.09 5.29
C ALA A 12 3.12 -3.40 6.06
N VAL A 13 4.37 -3.87 6.12
CA VAL A 13 4.74 -5.07 6.89
C VAL A 13 4.41 -4.90 8.38
N TYR A 14 4.73 -3.73 8.95
CA TYR A 14 4.45 -3.44 10.37
C TYR A 14 2.95 -3.39 10.67
N ALA A 15 2.15 -2.75 9.80
CA ALA A 15 0.71 -2.69 9.93
C ALA A 15 0.08 -4.09 9.86
N ILE A 16 0.50 -4.92 8.90
CA ILE A 16 0.02 -6.31 8.78
C ILE A 16 0.39 -7.09 10.06
N ARG A 17 1.64 -7.01 10.52
CA ARG A 17 2.06 -7.66 11.78
C ARG A 17 1.16 -7.23 12.94
N ASN A 18 0.91 -5.94 13.12
CA ASN A 18 0.08 -5.45 14.22
C ASN A 18 -1.37 -5.95 14.13
N LEU A 19 -1.89 -6.14 12.92
CA LEU A 19 -3.22 -6.70 12.71
C LEU A 19 -3.29 -8.21 12.94
N THR A 20 -2.20 -8.94 12.71
CA THR A 20 -2.18 -10.42 12.73
C THR A 20 -1.55 -11.02 13.98
N GLU A 21 -0.64 -10.31 14.67
CA GLU A 21 0.07 -10.84 15.83
C GLU A 21 -0.92 -11.22 16.93
N GLN A 22 -0.94 -12.51 17.28
CA GLN A 22 -1.86 -13.11 18.26
C GLN A 22 -3.36 -12.91 17.94
N ASN A 23 -3.70 -12.73 16.65
CA ASN A 23 -5.07 -12.56 16.20
C ASN A 23 -5.39 -13.53 15.04
N GLU A 24 -5.76 -14.77 15.38
CA GLU A 24 -6.08 -15.84 14.42
C GLU A 24 -7.25 -15.47 13.49
N ARG A 25 -8.27 -14.80 14.02
CA ARG A 25 -9.41 -14.31 13.22
C ARG A 25 -8.96 -13.39 12.08
N ASN A 26 -8.06 -12.44 12.38
CA ASN A 26 -7.54 -11.54 11.35
C ASN A 26 -6.62 -12.28 10.37
N GLN A 27 -5.84 -13.26 10.83
CA GLN A 27 -5.01 -14.08 9.96
C GLN A 27 -5.87 -14.86 8.96
N GLU A 28 -6.92 -15.54 9.42
CA GLU A 28 -7.85 -16.29 8.58
C GLU A 28 -8.57 -15.38 7.58
N LEU A 29 -9.05 -14.22 8.03
CA LEU A 29 -9.72 -13.26 7.17
C LEU A 29 -8.79 -12.75 6.06
N ILE A 30 -7.55 -12.37 6.41
CA ILE A 30 -6.55 -11.87 5.45
C ILE A 30 -6.14 -12.99 4.48
N ALA A 31 -6.00 -14.23 4.93
CA ALA A 31 -5.66 -15.37 4.07
C ALA A 31 -6.73 -15.68 3.02
N GLN A 32 -7.99 -15.34 3.31
CA GLN A 32 -9.12 -15.49 2.39
C GLN A 32 -9.34 -14.28 1.48
N MET A 33 -8.59 -13.19 1.66
CA MET A 33 -8.74 -12.00 0.82
C MET A 33 -8.29 -12.29 -0.61
N GLU A 34 -9.11 -11.85 -1.56
CA GLU A 34 -8.80 -11.87 -2.97
C GLU A 34 -8.43 -10.48 -3.45
N GLU A 35 -7.59 -10.41 -4.47
CA GLU A 35 -7.29 -9.15 -5.13
C GLU A 35 -8.53 -8.62 -5.85
N LYS A 36 -9.01 -7.43 -5.46
CA LYS A 36 -10.15 -6.74 -6.09
C LYS A 36 -9.76 -5.49 -6.89
N GLY A 37 -8.46 -5.30 -7.16
CA GLY A 37 -7.93 -4.11 -7.85
C GLY A 37 -7.46 -3.02 -6.89
N LEU A 38 -7.37 -1.79 -7.40
CA LEU A 38 -6.88 -0.65 -6.62
C LEU A 38 -8.00 -0.12 -5.70
N ALA A 39 -7.75 -0.10 -4.40
CA ALA A 39 -8.62 0.55 -3.44
C ALA A 39 -8.57 2.08 -3.58
N ASP A 40 -9.55 2.77 -3.01
CA ASP A 40 -9.51 4.24 -2.89
C ASP A 40 -8.17 4.70 -2.30
N ASN A 41 -7.50 5.61 -3.01
CA ASN A 41 -6.16 6.10 -2.70
C ASN A 41 -6.15 7.58 -2.32
N SER A 42 -7.31 8.19 -2.05
CA SER A 42 -7.45 9.59 -1.63
C SER A 42 -6.50 9.99 -0.49
N ALA A 43 -6.26 9.08 0.46
CA ALA A 43 -5.30 9.30 1.54
C ALA A 43 -3.85 9.44 1.04
N LEU A 44 -3.42 8.62 0.07
CA LEU A 44 -2.09 8.71 -0.54
C LEU A 44 -1.96 10.01 -1.33
N GLU A 45 -3.00 10.41 -2.06
CA GLU A 45 -3.02 11.68 -2.80
C GLU A 45 -2.81 12.89 -1.89
N SER A 46 -3.47 12.89 -0.71
CA SER A 46 -3.29 13.94 0.30
C SER A 46 -1.84 14.05 0.81
N MET A 47 -1.10 12.94 0.76
CA MET A 47 0.33 12.85 1.11
C MET A 47 1.26 13.16 -0.08
N GLY A 48 0.72 13.52 -1.25
CA GLY A 48 1.51 13.76 -2.46
C GLY A 48 2.01 12.49 -3.13
N LEU A 49 1.29 11.37 -2.96
CA LEU A 49 1.60 10.07 -3.52
C LEU A 49 0.47 9.61 -4.45
N GLU A 50 0.83 8.88 -5.50
CA GLU A 50 -0.11 8.27 -6.43
C GLU A 50 0.20 6.78 -6.56
N ALA A 51 -0.83 5.95 -6.53
CA ALA A 51 -0.72 4.51 -6.72
C ALA A 51 -1.35 4.12 -8.05
N GLU A 52 -0.59 3.43 -8.89
CA GLU A 52 -1.05 2.85 -10.16
C GLU A 52 -0.89 1.34 -10.13
N LYS A 53 -1.89 0.59 -10.61
CA LYS A 53 -1.71 -0.83 -10.96
C LYS A 53 -1.25 -0.93 -12.42
N ARG A 54 -0.09 -1.54 -12.66
CA ARG A 54 0.42 -1.89 -14.00
C ARG A 54 0.67 -3.38 -14.05
N ASP A 55 -0.08 -4.09 -14.88
CA ASP A 55 -0.13 -5.55 -14.89
C ASP A 55 -0.37 -6.09 -13.47
N ASP A 56 0.47 -6.99 -12.98
CA ASP A 56 0.42 -7.54 -11.62
C ASP A 56 1.27 -6.76 -10.60
N LYS A 57 1.68 -5.52 -10.94
CA LYS A 57 2.52 -4.69 -10.08
C LYS A 57 1.78 -3.44 -9.62
N LEU A 58 1.87 -3.18 -8.32
CA LEU A 58 1.51 -1.89 -7.74
C LEU A 58 2.72 -0.96 -7.79
N ILE A 59 2.57 0.21 -8.41
CA ILE A 59 3.59 1.25 -8.46
C ILE A 59 3.13 2.45 -7.65
N LEU A 60 3.91 2.81 -6.65
CA LEU A 60 3.73 4.04 -5.89
C LEU A 60 4.70 5.11 -6.41
N LYS A 61 4.19 6.29 -6.71
CA LYS A 61 4.98 7.42 -7.22
C LYS A 61 4.77 8.65 -6.34
N SER A 62 5.81 9.46 -6.20
CA SER A 62 5.66 10.81 -5.65
C SER A 62 5.18 11.74 -6.75
N VAL A 63 4.08 12.43 -6.48
CA VAL A 63 3.56 13.46 -7.36
C VAL A 63 4.29 14.75 -7.00
N ARG A 64 5.22 15.20 -7.85
CA ARG A 64 5.80 16.53 -7.67
C ARG A 64 4.65 17.53 -7.83
N LYS A 65 4.34 18.30 -6.78
CA LYS A 65 3.51 19.50 -6.96
C LYS A 65 4.19 20.34 -8.03
N LYS A 66 3.53 20.57 -9.17
CA LYS A 66 3.97 21.57 -10.13
C LYS A 66 4.14 22.88 -9.34
N PRO A 67 5.28 23.58 -9.46
CA PRO A 67 5.33 24.96 -8.97
C PRO A 67 4.20 25.71 -9.67
N LEU A 68 3.41 26.45 -8.88
CA LEU A 68 2.43 27.39 -9.41
C LEU A 68 3.11 28.40 -10.33
#